data_AF-A0A1G9WQK2-F1
#
_entry.id   AF-A0A1G9WQK2-F1
#
_cell.length_a   1.000
_cell.length_b   1.000
_cell.length_c   1.000
_cell.angle_alpha   90.00
_cell.angle_beta   90.00
_cell.angle_gamma   90.00
#
_symmetry.space_group_name_H-M   'P 1'
#
loop_
_entity.id
_entity.type
_entity.pdbx_description
1 polymer ?
#
loop_
_entity_poly.entity_id
_entity_poly.type
_entity_poly.pdbx_seq_one_letter_code
_entity_poly.pdbx_strand_id
1 'polypeptide(L)'
;MNSTSFEELKDQVEPALKSKTEEFHFLGYESVTCEEIWNCIIQKAQKKKVEMRLHVIVGLILNLSLTDFMNWLTMEAYKRDVE
;
A
#
# COMPACT_ATOMS: atom_id res chain seq x y z
N MET A 1 24.49 0.85 11.54
CA MET A 1 23.13 0.38 11.86
C MET A 1 22.21 1.15 10.95
N ASN A 2 21.73 0.55 9.86
CA ASN A 2 20.82 1.24 8.95
C ASN A 2 19.43 1.19 9.59
N SER A 3 19.07 2.23 10.32
CA SER A 3 17.69 2.50 10.70
C SER A 3 16.97 2.93 9.42
N THR A 4 16.59 1.97 8.57
CA THR A 4 15.87 2.29 7.33
C THR A 4 14.59 3.01 7.71
N SER A 5 14.52 4.30 7.40
CA SER A 5 13.32 5.10 7.65
C SER A 5 12.19 4.59 6.76
N PHE A 6 10.93 4.79 7.18
CA PHE A 6 9.77 4.44 6.35
C PHE A 6 9.81 5.14 4.99
N GLU A 7 10.39 6.34 4.93
CA GLU A 7 10.59 7.11 3.71
C GLU A 7 11.61 6.42 2.78
N GLU A 8 12.77 6.03 3.29
CA GLU A 8 13.79 5.31 2.51
C GLU A 8 13.30 3.95 1.98
N LEU A 9 12.42 3.29 2.75
CA LEU A 9 11.79 2.04 2.29
C LEU A 9 10.75 2.32 1.20
N LYS A 10 9.96 3.39 1.34
CA LYS A 10 8.98 3.83 0.34
C LYS A 10 9.66 4.14 -0.99
N ASP A 11 10.79 4.83 -0.95
CA ASP A 11 11.59 5.15 -2.14
C ASP A 11 12.08 3.89 -2.85
N GLN A 12 12.53 2.89 -2.09
CA GLN A 12 13.00 1.62 -2.67
C GLN A 12 11.87 0.80 -3.32
N VAL A 13 10.64 0.91 -2.83
CA VAL A 13 9.49 0.18 -3.40
C VAL A 13 8.65 1.02 -4.35
N GLU A 14 9.03 2.28 -4.61
CA GLU A 14 8.33 3.20 -5.50
C GLU A 14 8.01 2.58 -6.87
N PRO A 15 8.92 1.81 -7.52
CA PRO A 15 8.60 1.16 -8.79
C PRO A 15 7.44 0.15 -8.68
N ALA A 16 7.36 -0.60 -7.57
CA ALA A 16 6.28 -1.54 -7.33
C ALA A 16 4.95 -0.83 -7.04
N LEU A 17 5.00 0.29 -6.31
CA LEU A 17 3.82 1.13 -6.04
C LEU A 17 3.26 1.73 -7.34
N LYS A 18 4.12 2.27 -8.20
CA LYS A 18 3.73 2.80 -9.52
C LYS A 18 3.10 1.70 -10.38
N SER A 19 3.77 0.56 -10.52
CA SER A 19 3.24 -0.56 -11.30
C SER A 19 1.87 -1.05 -10.80
N LYS A 20 1.67 -1.14 -9.49
CA LYS A 20 0.36 -1.52 -8.92
C LYS A 20 -0.71 -0.44 -9.11
N THR A 21 -0.32 0.83 -9.07
CA THR A 21 -1.23 1.96 -9.32
C THR A 21 -1.70 1.92 -10.76
N GLU A 22 -0.78 1.78 -11.71
CA GLU A 22 -1.06 1.64 -13.15
C GLU A 22 -1.95 0.41 -13.43
N GLU A 23 -1.73 -0.71 -12.73
CA GLU A 23 -2.61 -1.89 -12.81
C GLU A 23 -4.04 -1.56 -12.41
N PHE A 24 -4.25 -0.87 -11.29
CA PHE A 24 -5.59 -0.48 -10.84
C PHE A 24 -6.23 0.55 -11.77
N HIS A 25 -5.45 1.50 -12.29
CA HIS A 25 -5.90 2.45 -13.31
C HIS A 25 -6.36 1.74 -14.58
N PHE A 26 -5.59 0.75 -15.04
CA PHE A 26 -5.93 -0.07 -16.19
C PHE A 26 -7.26 -0.85 -15.99
N LEU A 27 -7.58 -1.21 -14.74
CA LEU A 27 -8.87 -1.82 -14.38
C LEU A 27 -10.02 -0.80 -14.23
N GLY A 28 -9.79 0.48 -14.51
CA GLY A 28 -10.78 1.56 -14.48
C GLY A 28 -10.81 2.39 -13.19
N TYR A 29 -9.86 2.19 -12.27
CA TYR A 29 -9.81 2.89 -10.98
C TYR A 29 -8.82 4.05 -11.02
N GLU A 30 -9.04 5.02 -11.90
CA GLU A 30 -8.10 6.13 -12.18
C GLU A 30 -7.81 7.05 -10.98
N SER A 31 -8.68 7.09 -9.98
CA SER A 31 -8.49 7.94 -8.79
C SER A 31 -7.49 7.38 -7.79
N VAL A 32 -7.03 6.13 -7.95
CA VAL A 32 -6.13 5.50 -6.99
C VAL A 32 -4.75 6.14 -7.02
N THR A 33 -4.16 6.38 -5.85
CA THR A 33 -2.82 6.95 -5.72
C THR A 33 -1.81 5.97 -5.13
N CYS A 34 -0.52 6.16 -5.46
CA CYS A 34 0.57 5.40 -4.83
C CYS A 34 0.58 5.56 -3.30
N GLU A 35 0.15 6.72 -2.80
CA GLU A 35 0.09 7.01 -1.37
C GLU A 35 -0.99 6.21 -0.65
N GLU A 36 -2.19 6.09 -1.24
CA GLU A 36 -3.24 5.23 -0.70
C GLU A 36 -2.81 3.77 -0.69
N ILE A 37 -2.18 3.28 -1.76
CA ILE A 37 -1.64 1.92 -1.82
C ILE A 37 -0.59 1.72 -0.73
N TRP A 38 0.34 2.66 -0.56
CA TRP A 38 1.36 2.59 0.48
C TRP A 38 0.75 2.49 1.88
N ASN A 39 -0.22 3.36 2.19
CA ASN A 39 -0.92 3.37 3.47
C ASN A 39 -1.66 2.05 3.73
N CYS A 40 -2.29 1.49 2.69
CA CYS A 40 -2.91 0.17 2.76
C CYS A 40 -1.89 -0.93 3.13
N ILE A 41 -0.72 -0.94 2.49
CA ILE A 41 0.34 -1.92 2.73
C ILE A 41 0.91 -1.80 4.14
N ILE A 42 1.17 -0.58 4.63
CA ILE A 42 1.66 -0.36 6.00
C ILE A 42 0.65 -0.89 7.02
N GLN A 43 -0.63 -0.57 6.88
CA GLN A 43 -1.66 -1.10 7.77
C GLN A 43 -1.75 -2.63 7.70
N LYS A 44 -1.66 -3.21 6.49
CA LYS A 44 -1.69 -4.67 6.29
C LYS A 44 -0.47 -5.34 6.93
N ALA A 45 0.71 -4.72 6.84
CA ALA A 45 1.94 -5.20 7.44
C ALA A 45 1.86 -5.18 8.98
N GLN A 46 1.38 -4.07 9.55
CA GLN A 46 1.17 -3.91 11.00
C GLN A 46 0.16 -4.93 11.53
N LYS A 47 -1.00 -5.09 10.87
CA LYS A 47 -2.03 -6.09 11.26
C LYS A 47 -1.49 -7.52 11.25
N LYS A 48 -0.64 -7.86 10.27
CA LYS A 48 -0.03 -9.20 10.14
C LYS A 48 1.23 -9.38 10.99
N LYS A 49 1.69 -8.34 11.71
CA LYS A 49 2.95 -8.34 12.48
C LYS A 49 4.15 -8.85 11.65
N VAL A 50 4.17 -8.52 10.36
CA VAL A 50 5.26 -8.92 9.48
C VAL A 50 6.42 -7.95 9.59
N GLU A 51 7.63 -8.47 9.37
CA GLU A 51 8.83 -7.65 9.38
C GLU A 51 8.91 -6.78 8.13
N MET A 52 9.28 -5.51 8.31
CA MET A 52 9.38 -4.48 7.28
C MET A 52 10.64 -4.65 6.42
N ARG A 53 10.82 -5.83 5.82
CA ARG A 53 11.91 -6.09 4.86
C ARG A 53 11.48 -5.78 3.44
N LEU A 54 12.39 -5.27 2.62
CA LEU A 54 12.11 -4.87 1.24
C LEU A 54 11.33 -5.93 0.44
N HIS A 55 11.83 -7.16 0.39
CA HIS A 55 11.17 -8.25 -0.36
C HIS A 55 9.77 -8.59 0.16
N VAL A 56 9.52 -8.44 1.47
CA VAL A 56 8.19 -8.67 2.06
C VAL A 56 7.24 -7.58 1.61
N ILE A 57 7.66 -6.32 1.66
CA ILE A 57 6.83 -5.18 1.28
C ILE A 57 6.53 -5.19 -0.21
N VAL A 58 7.54 -5.46 -1.06
CA VAL A 58 7.33 -5.67 -2.50
C VAL A 58 6.32 -6.80 -2.73
N GLY A 59 6.47 -7.92 -2.02
CA GLY A 59 5.50 -9.03 -2.09
C GLY A 59 4.08 -8.61 -1.68
N LEU A 60 3.93 -7.81 -0.63
CA LEU A 60 2.62 -7.31 -0.21
C LEU A 60 2.00 -6.36 -1.25
N ILE A 61 2.79 -5.49 -1.87
CA ILE A 61 2.35 -4.59 -2.93
C ILE A 61 1.86 -5.39 -4.14
N LEU A 62 2.70 -6.29 -4.66
CA LEU A 62 2.37 -7.03 -5.88
C LEU A 62 1.19 -7.99 -5.70
N ASN A 63 1.01 -8.55 -4.51
CA ASN A 63 -0.13 -9.41 -4.16
C ASN A 63 -1.36 -8.65 -3.66
N LEU A 64 -1.35 -7.32 -3.65
CA LEU A 64 -2.53 -6.54 -3.28
C LEU A 64 -3.60 -6.70 -4.37
N SER A 65 -4.71 -7.34 -4.00
CA SER A 65 -5.89 -7.42 -4.87
C SER A 65 -6.66 -6.11 -4.82
N LEU A 66 -7.30 -5.77 -5.94
CA LEU A 66 -8.19 -4.62 -6.04
C LEU A 66 -9.31 -4.70 -4.99
N THR A 67 -9.92 -5.88 -4.79
CA THR A 67 -10.97 -6.09 -3.78
C THR A 67 -10.46 -5.79 -2.37
N ASP A 68 -9.28 -6.27 -2.00
CA ASP A 68 -8.68 -5.97 -0.68
C ASP A 68 -8.43 -4.48 -0.51
N PHE A 69 -7.96 -3.82 -1.57
CA PHE A 69 -7.70 -2.37 -1.57
C PHE A 69 -9.00 -1.57 -1.41
N MET A 70 -10.05 -1.90 -2.16
CA MET A 70 -11.35 -1.22 -2.06
C MET A 70 -12.01 -1.41 -0.69
N ASN A 71 -11.90 -2.61 -0.10
CA ASN A 71 -12.37 -2.87 1.26
C ASN A 71 -11.62 -1.99 2.26
N TRP A 72 -10.30 -1.86 2.10
CA TRP A 72 -9.49 -0.97 2.93
C TRP A 72 -9.91 0.50 2.77
N LEU A 73 -10.03 0.99 1.53
CA LEU A 73 -10.40 2.37 1.23
C LEU A 73 -11.77 2.74 1.82
N THR A 74 -12.74 1.83 1.71
CA THR A 74 -14.08 1.98 2.29
C THR A 74 -14.01 2.11 3.82
N MET A 75 -13.22 1.25 4.50
CA MET A 75 -13.03 1.36 5.96
C MET A 75 -12.34 2.66 6.36
N GLU A 76 -11.37 3.14 5.57
CA GLU A 76 -10.69 4.41 5.85
C GLU A 76 -11.62 5.62 5.69
N ALA A 77 -12.52 5.59 4.70
CA ALA A 77 -13.53 6.63 4.55
C ALA A 77 -14.43 6.73 5.80
N TYR A 78 -14.92 5.59 6.30
CA TYR A 78 -15.71 5.56 7.54
C TYR A 78 -14.98 6.08 8.77
N LYS A 79 -13.66 5.92 8.86
CA LYS A 79 -12.89 6.48 9.98
C LYS A 79 -12.83 8.00 9.92
N ARG A 80 -12.71 8.57 8.71
CA ARG A 80 -12.66 10.03 8.50
C ARG A 80 -14.00 10.70 8.76
N ASP A 81 -15.11 10.01 8.51
CA ASP A 81 -16.46 10.55 8.78
C ASP A 81 -16.83 10.59 10.27
N VAL A 82 -16.06 9.93 11.14
CA VAL A 82 -16.31 9.83 12.59
C VAL A 82 -15.42 10.81 13.40
N GLU A 83 -14.48 11.49 12.76
CA GLU A 83 -13.63 12.56 13.34
C GLU A 83 -14.21 13.96 13.06
#